data_AF-A0A2T1KJW3-F1
#
_entry.id   AF-A0A2T1KJW3-F1
#
_cell.length_a   1.000
_cell.length_b   1.000
_cell.length_c   1.000
_cell.angle_alpha   90.00
_cell.angle_beta   90.00
_cell.angle_gamma   90.00
#
_symmetry.space_group_name_H-M   'P 1'
#
loop_
_entity.id
_entity.type
_entity.pdbx_description
1 polymer ?
#
loop_
_entity_poly.entity_id
_entity_poly.type
_entity_poly.pdbx_seq_one_letter_code
_entity_poly.pdbx_strand_id
1 'polypeptide(L)'
;MEHGERTIPSVTKALSTVEIVEVIRRSEHGMTEPFICRGDDDNFYFVKGIGAGRDSQIKEWVSGNLALLFDIPVAPFRIVNVPEEILEILPPGHARDLGAGPAFGSLEKRLTEIAIPQIREVPLEIRKALLCFDWWIANGDRCFSENGGNPNLFWEPSKRELVVIDHNQAFDPEVTAETFFRDHIFHDVSTDIADDLVERQIYTDNMNEALSHWDSIVAGLPEEWFYIDPEMTIELGLSTDELKTHLLRCLRDDFWNWK
;
A
#
# COMPACT_ATOMS: atom_id res chain seq x y z
N MET A 1 26.20 22.39 -23.58
CA MET A 1 25.32 21.55 -24.40
C MET A 1 24.50 20.73 -23.42
N GLU A 2 23.18 20.80 -23.57
CA GLU A 2 22.12 20.62 -22.58
C GLU A 2 22.25 19.43 -21.62
N HIS A 3 22.14 19.74 -20.33
CA HIS A 3 21.63 18.80 -19.32
C HIS A 3 20.11 18.75 -19.48
N GLY A 4 19.59 17.61 -19.94
CA GLY A 4 18.16 17.37 -20.00
C GLY A 4 17.59 17.24 -18.59
N GLU A 5 16.83 18.24 -18.16
CA GLU A 5 15.91 18.12 -17.03
C GLU A 5 14.99 16.93 -17.29
N ARG A 6 15.05 15.92 -16.42
CA ARG A 6 13.99 14.93 -16.31
C ARG A 6 12.77 15.66 -15.74
N THR A 7 11.91 16.12 -16.63
CA THR A 7 10.58 16.59 -16.28
C THR A 7 9.80 15.42 -15.70
N ILE A 8 9.72 15.37 -14.37
CA ILE A 8 8.62 14.72 -13.67
C ILE A 8 7.35 15.38 -14.22
N PRO A 9 6.33 14.64 -14.68
CA PRO A 9 5.08 15.22 -15.16
C PRO A 9 4.46 16.09 -14.05
N SER A 10 4.67 17.41 -14.17
CA SER A 10 4.07 18.42 -13.31
C SER A 10 2.55 18.36 -13.46
N VAL A 11 1.90 18.00 -12.36
CA VAL A 11 0.65 18.57 -11.83
C VAL A 11 -0.05 19.58 -12.76
N THR A 12 -0.82 19.12 -13.75
CA THR A 12 -2.06 19.80 -14.20
C THR A 12 -2.89 18.89 -15.12
N LYS A 13 -3.53 17.90 -14.52
CA LYS A 13 -4.91 17.56 -14.87
C LYS A 13 -5.56 17.33 -13.52
N ALA A 14 -6.60 18.10 -13.18
CA ALA A 14 -7.52 17.64 -12.16
C ALA A 14 -7.97 16.26 -12.65
N LEU A 15 -7.39 15.20 -12.09
CA LEU A 15 -7.92 13.86 -12.26
C LEU A 15 -9.30 13.99 -11.64
N SER A 16 -10.32 14.06 -12.47
CA SER A 16 -11.68 13.90 -12.00
C SER A 16 -11.67 12.67 -11.11
N THR A 17 -12.07 12.84 -9.86
CA THR A 17 -12.25 11.73 -8.94
C THR A 17 -13.14 10.72 -9.65
N VAL A 18 -12.70 9.47 -9.73
CA VAL A 18 -13.51 8.42 -10.36
C VAL A 18 -14.72 8.18 -9.47
N GLU A 19 -15.90 8.33 -10.03
CA GLU A 19 -17.14 8.04 -9.32
C GLU A 19 -17.50 6.57 -9.51
N ILE A 20 -17.85 5.90 -8.41
CA ILE A 20 -18.37 4.55 -8.47
C ILE A 20 -19.80 4.60 -9.00
N VAL A 21 -20.02 3.94 -10.13
CA VAL A 21 -21.32 3.91 -10.82
C VAL A 21 -22.05 2.58 -10.63
N GLU A 22 -21.34 1.55 -10.15
CA GLU A 22 -21.91 0.21 -9.96
C GLU A 22 -21.11 -0.59 -8.95
N VAL A 23 -21.79 -1.31 -8.07
CA VAL A 23 -21.20 -2.30 -7.15
C VAL A 23 -21.55 -3.69 -7.65
N ILE A 24 -20.55 -4.43 -8.13
CA ILE A 24 -20.73 -5.73 -8.78
C ILE A 24 -20.97 -6.82 -7.74
N ARG A 25 -20.07 -6.89 -6.73
CA ARG A 25 -20.08 -7.89 -5.66
C ARG A 25 -19.08 -7.53 -4.56
N ARG A 26 -19.06 -8.30 -3.49
CA ARG A 26 -17.90 -8.37 -2.59
C ARG A 26 -16.91 -9.43 -3.05
N SER A 27 -15.65 -9.22 -2.69
CA SER A 27 -14.64 -10.27 -2.78
C SER A 27 -14.93 -11.36 -1.76
N GLU A 28 -14.83 -12.62 -2.18
CA GLU A 28 -14.88 -13.80 -1.31
C GLU A 28 -13.46 -14.16 -0.77
N HIS A 29 -12.45 -13.39 -1.18
CA HIS A 29 -11.05 -13.59 -0.84
C HIS A 29 -10.46 -12.33 -0.20
N GLY A 30 -9.62 -12.51 0.83
CA GLY A 30 -8.99 -11.42 1.60
C GLY A 30 -9.78 -11.03 2.85
N MET A 31 -9.06 -10.74 3.94
CA MET A 31 -9.64 -10.45 5.27
C MET A 31 -10.53 -9.19 5.31
N THR A 32 -10.28 -8.23 4.43
CA THR A 32 -11.01 -6.95 4.38
C THR A 32 -12.24 -6.98 3.46
N GLU A 33 -12.51 -8.12 2.79
CA GLU A 33 -13.66 -8.34 1.90
C GLU A 33 -14.01 -7.12 1.01
N PRO A 34 -13.07 -6.58 0.21
CA PRO A 34 -13.28 -5.37 -0.56
C PRO A 34 -14.42 -5.53 -1.56
N PHE A 35 -15.07 -4.42 -1.91
CA PHE A 35 -16.09 -4.39 -2.95
C PHE A 35 -15.44 -4.36 -4.33
N ILE A 36 -16.01 -5.07 -5.28
CA ILE A 36 -15.64 -4.93 -6.69
C ILE A 36 -16.65 -3.99 -7.31
N CYS A 37 -16.15 -2.82 -7.73
CA CYS A 37 -16.96 -1.73 -8.24
C CYS A 37 -16.50 -1.34 -9.64
N ARG A 38 -17.41 -0.79 -10.44
CA ARG A 38 -17.08 -0.14 -11.72
C ARG A 38 -17.09 1.38 -11.55
N GLY A 39 -16.05 2.03 -12.04
CA GLY A 39 -15.95 3.49 -12.12
C GLY A 39 -16.66 4.05 -13.34
N ASP A 40 -16.93 5.35 -13.33
CA ASP A 40 -17.41 6.13 -14.48
C ASP A 40 -16.40 6.18 -15.64
N ASP A 41 -15.15 5.77 -15.39
CA ASP A 41 -14.09 5.58 -16.37
C ASP A 41 -14.04 4.17 -16.99
N ASP A 42 -15.08 3.37 -16.76
CA ASP A 42 -15.26 1.98 -17.21
C ASP A 42 -14.23 0.98 -16.66
N ASN A 43 -13.37 1.38 -15.73
CA ASN A 43 -12.47 0.47 -15.04
C ASN A 43 -13.15 -0.20 -13.84
N PHE A 44 -12.61 -1.36 -13.45
CA PHE A 44 -13.02 -2.09 -12.26
C PHE A 44 -12.02 -1.89 -11.14
N TYR A 45 -12.52 -1.77 -9.91
CA TYR A 45 -11.73 -1.47 -8.73
C TYR A 45 -12.10 -2.42 -7.58
N PHE A 46 -11.10 -2.87 -6.84
CA PHE A 46 -11.25 -3.31 -5.46
C PHE A 46 -11.34 -2.07 -4.56
N VAL A 47 -12.52 -1.81 -4.04
CA VAL A 47 -12.85 -0.64 -3.21
C VAL A 47 -12.93 -1.06 -1.74
N LYS A 48 -12.05 -0.47 -0.92
CA LYS A 48 -12.09 -0.56 0.54
C LYS A 48 -12.83 0.67 1.07
N GLY A 49 -14.07 0.46 1.51
CA GLY A 49 -14.95 1.48 2.08
C GLY A 49 -14.74 1.71 3.57
N ILE A 50 -15.72 2.32 4.25
CA ILE A 50 -15.67 2.64 5.69
C ILE A 50 -15.44 1.39 6.55
N GLY A 51 -16.06 0.27 6.20
CA GLY A 51 -16.00 -0.99 6.94
C GLY A 51 -14.61 -1.64 6.98
N ALA A 52 -13.69 -1.23 6.09
CA ALA A 52 -12.29 -1.65 6.17
C ALA A 52 -11.51 -0.95 7.29
N GLY A 53 -12.04 0.15 7.84
CA GLY A 53 -11.37 1.02 8.80
C GLY A 53 -10.68 2.19 8.10
N ARG A 54 -10.86 3.40 8.64
CA ARG A 54 -10.20 4.60 8.11
C ARG A 54 -8.68 4.56 8.30
N ASP A 55 -8.22 3.94 9.39
CA ASP A 55 -6.80 3.67 9.62
C ASP A 55 -6.21 2.80 8.50
N SER A 56 -6.90 1.74 8.11
CA SER A 56 -6.54 0.88 6.98
C SER A 56 -6.46 1.69 5.69
N GLN A 57 -7.44 2.56 5.40
CA GLN A 57 -7.43 3.38 4.19
C GLN A 57 -6.24 4.36 4.16
N ILE A 58 -5.96 5.03 5.28
CA ILE A 58 -4.81 5.94 5.40
C ILE A 58 -3.51 5.17 5.20
N LYS A 59 -3.33 4.02 5.85
CA LYS A 59 -2.13 3.18 5.72
C LYS A 59 -1.93 2.69 4.29
N GLU A 60 -2.99 2.26 3.62
CA GLU A 60 -2.94 1.86 2.21
C GLU A 60 -2.52 3.01 1.29
N TRP A 61 -3.08 4.20 1.49
CA TRP A 61 -2.72 5.38 0.71
C TRP A 61 -1.28 5.81 0.94
N VAL A 62 -0.87 5.95 2.20
CA VAL A 62 0.49 6.40 2.57
C VAL A 62 1.52 5.38 2.10
N SER A 63 1.37 4.11 2.47
CA SER A 63 2.31 3.05 2.09
C SER A 63 2.30 2.80 0.59
N GLY A 64 1.15 2.86 -0.08
CA GLY A 64 1.06 2.73 -1.54
C GLY A 64 1.83 3.83 -2.27
N ASN A 65 1.74 5.08 -1.83
CA ASN A 65 2.49 6.19 -2.44
C ASN A 65 4.00 6.08 -2.16
N LEU A 66 4.38 5.71 -0.94
CA LEU A 66 5.79 5.44 -0.60
C LEU A 66 6.35 4.28 -1.43
N ALA A 67 5.58 3.22 -1.63
CA ALA A 67 5.95 2.06 -2.44
C ALA A 67 6.21 2.45 -3.90
N LEU A 68 5.37 3.31 -4.49
CA LEU A 68 5.59 3.85 -5.84
C LEU A 68 6.91 4.64 -5.94
N LEU A 69 7.21 5.47 -4.95
CA LEU A 69 8.47 6.23 -4.89
C LEU A 69 9.69 5.35 -4.63
N PHE A 70 9.48 4.18 -4.02
CA PHE A 70 10.49 3.18 -3.75
C PHE A 70 10.61 2.13 -4.87
N ASP A 71 9.99 2.37 -6.03
CA ASP A 71 9.96 1.48 -7.20
C ASP A 71 9.42 0.06 -6.93
N ILE A 72 8.55 -0.09 -5.92
CA ILE A 72 7.87 -1.35 -5.63
C ILE A 72 6.71 -1.53 -6.62
N PRO A 73 6.55 -2.72 -7.25
CA PRO A 73 5.52 -2.96 -8.25
C PRO A 73 4.15 -3.14 -7.60
N VAL A 74 3.51 -2.06 -7.19
CA VAL A 74 2.17 -2.09 -6.60
C VAL A 74 1.07 -2.12 -7.66
N ALA A 75 -0.10 -2.67 -7.32
CA ALA A 75 -1.28 -2.47 -8.15
C ALA A 75 -1.64 -0.96 -8.20
N PRO A 76 -1.93 -0.39 -9.38
CA PRO A 76 -2.34 1.01 -9.48
C PRO A 76 -3.54 1.28 -8.57
N PHE A 77 -3.48 2.35 -7.79
CA PHE A 77 -4.54 2.70 -6.86
C PHE A 77 -4.85 4.20 -6.96
N ARG A 78 -6.02 4.58 -6.43
CA ARG A 78 -6.49 5.96 -6.36
C ARG A 78 -7.55 6.11 -5.27
N ILE A 79 -7.90 7.35 -4.97
CA ILE A 79 -9.14 7.64 -4.25
C ILE A 79 -10.29 7.65 -5.27
N VAL A 80 -11.33 6.89 -4.99
CA VAL A 80 -12.60 6.87 -5.72
C VAL A 80 -13.69 7.49 -4.85
N ASN A 81 -14.75 8.02 -5.44
CA ASN A 81 -15.90 8.56 -4.72
C ASN A 81 -17.09 7.59 -4.82
N VAL A 82 -17.72 7.27 -3.69
CA VAL A 82 -18.94 6.47 -3.63
C VAL A 82 -20.15 7.39 -3.46
N PRO A 83 -21.04 7.52 -4.47
CA PRO A 83 -22.26 8.32 -4.35
C PRO A 83 -23.26 7.70 -3.36
N GLU A 84 -24.08 8.53 -2.72
CA GLU A 84 -25.13 8.07 -1.78
C GLU A 84 -26.17 7.19 -2.50
N GLU A 85 -26.48 7.48 -3.75
CA GLU A 85 -27.48 6.79 -4.56
C GLU A 85 -27.13 5.30 -4.78
N ILE A 86 -25.82 4.99 -4.83
CA ILE A 86 -25.34 3.59 -4.91
C ILE A 86 -25.69 2.82 -3.63
N LEU A 87 -25.70 3.49 -2.47
CA LEU A 87 -25.95 2.82 -1.20
C LEU A 87 -27.42 2.45 -1.01
N GLU A 88 -28.35 3.23 -1.59
CA GLU A 88 -29.80 2.99 -1.48
C GLU A 88 -30.24 1.63 -2.06
N ILE A 89 -29.48 1.11 -3.03
CA ILE A 89 -29.77 -0.15 -3.71
C ILE A 89 -29.01 -1.34 -3.12
N LEU A 90 -28.08 -1.11 -2.18
CA LEU A 90 -27.29 -2.16 -1.55
C LEU A 90 -28.02 -2.77 -0.33
N PRO A 91 -27.72 -4.04 0.02
CA PRO A 91 -28.10 -4.58 1.31
C PRO A 91 -27.60 -3.69 2.46
N PRO A 92 -28.36 -3.48 3.56
CA PRO A 92 -28.00 -2.51 4.60
C PRO A 92 -26.61 -2.70 5.22
N GLY A 93 -26.13 -3.94 5.36
CA GLY A 93 -24.77 -4.20 5.84
C GLY A 93 -23.70 -3.80 4.81
N HIS A 94 -23.95 -4.05 3.53
CA HIS A 94 -23.04 -3.64 2.45
C HIS A 94 -23.01 -2.12 2.30
N ALA A 95 -24.18 -1.45 2.36
CA ALA A 95 -24.27 0.00 2.31
C ALA A 95 -23.45 0.65 3.44
N ARG A 96 -23.56 0.11 4.67
CA ARG A 96 -22.80 0.57 5.84
C ARG A 96 -21.29 0.42 5.66
N ASP A 97 -20.86 -0.75 5.19
CA ASP A 97 -19.43 -1.06 5.09
C ASP A 97 -18.77 -0.41 3.88
N LEU A 98 -19.50 -0.16 2.79
CA LEU A 98 -18.97 0.64 1.68
C LEU A 98 -18.91 2.11 2.10
N GLY A 99 -20.04 2.65 2.56
CA GLY A 99 -20.17 4.05 2.95
C GLY A 99 -20.12 5.02 1.76
N ALA A 100 -20.61 6.24 1.99
CA ALA A 100 -20.59 7.30 0.97
C ALA A 100 -19.27 8.10 1.07
N GLY A 101 -18.95 8.80 -0.03
CA GLY A 101 -17.78 9.67 -0.12
C GLY A 101 -16.50 8.91 -0.50
N PRO A 102 -15.33 9.44 -0.12
CA PRO A 102 -14.06 8.94 -0.61
C PRO A 102 -13.70 7.56 -0.02
N ALA A 103 -13.27 6.67 -0.91
CA ALA A 103 -12.80 5.32 -0.60
C ALA A 103 -11.48 5.01 -1.33
N PHE A 104 -10.72 4.06 -0.79
CA PHE A 104 -9.51 3.58 -1.44
C PHE A 104 -9.89 2.59 -2.55
N GLY A 105 -9.46 2.85 -3.79
CA GLY A 105 -9.72 2.01 -4.95
C GLY A 105 -8.42 1.50 -5.57
N SER A 106 -8.20 0.18 -5.55
CA SER A 106 -7.12 -0.48 -6.28
C SER A 106 -7.65 -1.04 -7.59
N LEU A 107 -6.99 -0.75 -8.71
CA LEU A 107 -7.41 -1.19 -10.04
C LEU A 107 -7.40 -2.72 -10.12
N GLU A 108 -8.52 -3.30 -10.57
CA GLU A 108 -8.61 -4.74 -10.77
C GLU A 108 -7.61 -5.19 -11.84
N LYS A 109 -6.78 -6.16 -11.48
CA LYS A 109 -5.82 -6.81 -12.37
C LYS A 109 -6.05 -8.31 -12.38
N ARG A 110 -5.65 -8.96 -13.47
CA ARG A 110 -5.64 -10.43 -13.58
C ARG A 110 -4.42 -10.98 -12.88
N LEU A 111 -4.55 -11.14 -11.57
CA LEU A 111 -3.51 -11.58 -10.67
C LEU A 111 -3.80 -12.99 -10.14
N THR A 112 -2.74 -13.72 -9.82
CA THR A 112 -2.80 -14.96 -9.03
C THR A 112 -1.94 -14.79 -7.80
N GLU A 113 -2.33 -15.37 -6.66
CA GLU A 113 -1.44 -15.42 -5.49
C GLU A 113 -0.07 -16.00 -5.89
N ILE A 114 1.00 -15.45 -5.31
CA ILE A 114 2.34 -15.93 -5.62
C ILE A 114 2.54 -17.35 -5.09
N ALA A 115 3.08 -18.24 -5.92
CA ALA A 115 3.48 -19.58 -5.53
C ALA A 115 5.00 -19.72 -5.44
N ILE A 116 5.47 -20.74 -4.72
CA ILE A 116 6.90 -21.00 -4.47
C ILE A 116 7.78 -20.92 -5.73
N PRO A 117 7.40 -21.48 -6.90
CA PRO A 117 8.22 -21.36 -8.11
C PRO A 117 8.40 -19.92 -8.57
N GLN A 118 7.36 -19.08 -8.45
CA GLN A 118 7.37 -17.68 -8.89
C GLN A 118 8.18 -16.79 -7.95
N ILE A 119 8.24 -17.09 -6.65
CA ILE A 119 9.13 -16.40 -5.70
C ILE A 119 10.57 -16.40 -6.22
N ARG A 120 11.01 -17.54 -6.79
CA ARG A 120 12.35 -17.69 -7.36
C ARG A 120 12.54 -16.92 -8.67
N GLU A 121 11.47 -16.54 -9.35
CA GLU A 121 11.49 -15.75 -10.58
C GLU A 121 11.52 -14.24 -10.31
N VAL A 122 11.18 -13.79 -9.09
CA VAL A 122 11.26 -12.38 -8.70
C VAL A 122 12.73 -11.91 -8.80
N PRO A 123 13.04 -10.82 -9.53
CA PRO A 123 14.40 -10.30 -9.63
C PRO A 123 14.99 -9.96 -8.26
N LEU A 124 16.30 -10.20 -8.07
CA LEU A 124 16.98 -9.98 -6.79
C LEU A 124 16.78 -8.54 -6.27
N GLU A 125 16.87 -7.55 -7.15
CA GLU A 125 16.67 -6.14 -6.79
C GLU A 125 15.28 -5.86 -6.24
N ILE A 126 14.23 -6.50 -6.80
CA ILE A 126 12.86 -6.35 -6.30
C ILE A 126 12.70 -7.00 -4.94
N ARG A 127 13.36 -8.14 -4.69
CA ARG A 127 13.33 -8.80 -3.37
C ARG A 127 13.98 -7.94 -2.30
N LYS A 128 15.17 -7.40 -2.61
CA LYS A 128 15.90 -6.50 -1.70
C LYS A 128 15.11 -5.22 -1.43
N ALA A 129 14.61 -4.59 -2.48
CA ALA A 129 13.78 -3.39 -2.38
C ALA A 129 12.55 -3.64 -1.52
N LEU A 130 11.82 -4.73 -1.75
CA LEU A 130 10.62 -5.03 -0.96
C LEU A 130 10.95 -5.35 0.50
N LEU A 131 11.98 -6.16 0.78
CA LEU A 131 12.41 -6.44 2.15
C LEU A 131 12.77 -5.15 2.90
N CYS A 132 13.54 -4.26 2.27
CA CYS A 132 13.89 -2.96 2.85
C CYS A 132 12.67 -2.07 3.06
N PHE A 133 11.77 -2.01 2.07
CA PHE A 133 10.57 -1.19 2.12
C PHE A 133 9.63 -1.64 3.24
N ASP A 134 9.30 -2.93 3.30
CA ASP A 134 8.43 -3.47 4.34
C ASP A 134 9.10 -3.39 5.73
N TRP A 135 10.43 -3.52 5.82
CA TRP A 135 11.14 -3.25 7.07
C TRP A 135 10.99 -1.79 7.46
N TRP A 136 11.09 -0.84 6.52
CA TRP A 136 11.03 0.60 6.78
C TRP A 136 9.66 1.06 7.29
N ILE A 137 8.59 0.57 6.69
CA ILE A 137 7.21 0.92 7.07
C ILE A 137 6.65 0.01 8.18
N ALA A 138 7.44 -0.94 8.71
CA ALA A 138 7.00 -1.94 9.68
C ALA A 138 5.78 -2.73 9.21
N ASN A 139 5.85 -3.30 8.02
CA ASN A 139 4.83 -4.19 7.50
C ASN A 139 5.22 -5.66 7.73
N GLY A 140 4.75 -6.23 8.83
CA GLY A 140 5.01 -7.62 9.19
C GLY A 140 4.20 -8.66 8.40
N ASP A 141 3.21 -8.26 7.62
CA ASP A 141 2.22 -9.16 7.01
C ASP A 141 2.69 -9.81 5.69
N ARG A 142 3.98 -9.70 5.36
CA ARG A 142 4.61 -10.37 4.20
C ARG A 142 5.16 -11.75 4.55
N CYS A 143 4.45 -12.47 5.41
CA CYS A 143 4.89 -13.77 5.91
C CYS A 143 4.52 -14.89 4.93
N PHE A 144 5.49 -15.72 4.58
CA PHE A 144 5.26 -16.91 3.76
C PHE A 144 6.19 -18.04 4.19
N SER A 145 5.63 -19.10 4.74
CA SER A 145 6.38 -20.25 5.27
C SER A 145 6.14 -21.50 4.42
N GLU A 146 6.94 -22.55 4.65
CA GLU A 146 6.70 -23.88 4.06
C GLU A 146 5.32 -24.47 4.44
N ASN A 147 4.71 -24.00 5.52
CA ASN A 147 3.36 -24.37 5.96
C ASN A 147 2.25 -23.51 5.34
N GLY A 148 2.61 -22.61 4.41
CA GLY A 148 1.73 -21.61 3.82
C GLY A 148 1.86 -20.23 4.48
N GLY A 149 0.97 -19.34 4.07
CA GLY A 149 0.92 -17.92 4.43
C GLY A 149 0.27 -17.14 3.29
N ASN A 150 -0.33 -16.00 3.58
CA ASN A 150 -0.76 -15.06 2.54
C ASN A 150 0.12 -13.82 2.68
N PRO A 151 1.19 -13.68 1.88
CA PRO A 151 2.08 -12.53 1.99
C PRO A 151 1.47 -11.30 1.32
N ASN A 152 0.22 -11.38 0.84
CA ASN A 152 -0.46 -10.37 0.03
C ASN A 152 0.39 -9.97 -1.20
N LEU A 153 1.12 -10.95 -1.75
CA LEU A 153 1.92 -10.85 -2.95
C LEU A 153 1.31 -11.67 -4.08
N PHE A 154 1.27 -11.06 -5.25
CA PHE A 154 0.61 -11.62 -6.40
C PHE A 154 1.54 -11.66 -7.60
N TRP A 155 1.18 -12.48 -8.57
CA TRP A 155 1.87 -12.65 -9.83
C TRP A 155 0.95 -12.23 -10.97
N GLU A 156 1.46 -11.42 -11.89
CA GLU A 156 0.77 -11.13 -13.14
C GLU A 156 1.32 -12.04 -14.25
N PRO A 157 0.60 -13.09 -14.67
CA PRO A 157 1.17 -14.13 -15.53
C PRO A 157 1.57 -13.64 -16.92
N SER A 158 0.87 -12.63 -17.45
CA SER A 158 1.13 -12.06 -18.79
C SER A 158 2.45 -11.29 -18.84
N LYS A 159 2.85 -10.63 -17.75
CA LYS A 159 4.09 -9.87 -17.66
C LYS A 159 5.21 -10.60 -16.91
N ARG A 160 4.89 -11.68 -16.21
CA ARG A 160 5.82 -12.42 -15.34
C ARG A 160 6.46 -11.49 -14.30
N GLU A 161 5.62 -10.67 -13.68
CA GLU A 161 6.03 -9.69 -12.68
C GLU A 161 5.31 -9.91 -11.35
N LEU A 162 6.02 -9.58 -10.26
CA LEU A 162 5.45 -9.45 -8.93
C LEU A 162 4.51 -8.24 -8.91
N VAL A 163 3.36 -8.38 -8.25
CA VAL A 163 2.47 -7.27 -7.90
C VAL A 163 2.21 -7.30 -6.40
N VAL A 164 2.53 -6.20 -5.72
CA VAL A 164 2.36 -6.02 -4.28
C VAL A 164 1.02 -5.33 -4.02
N ILE A 165 0.22 -5.89 -3.11
CA ILE A 165 -1.04 -5.27 -2.67
C ILE A 165 -1.14 -5.35 -1.14
N ASP A 166 -2.13 -4.65 -0.61
CA ASP A 166 -2.52 -4.67 0.80
C ASP A 166 -1.40 -4.25 1.76
N HIS A 167 -1.33 -2.94 2.03
CA HIS A 167 -0.44 -2.33 3.03
C HIS A 167 -1.21 -1.86 4.27
N ASN A 168 -2.41 -2.38 4.50
CA ASN A 168 -3.25 -1.96 5.64
C ASN A 168 -2.63 -2.27 7.01
N GLN A 169 -1.77 -3.29 7.10
CA GLN A 169 -1.05 -3.68 8.33
C GLN A 169 0.31 -2.96 8.50
N ALA A 170 0.62 -1.97 7.67
CA ALA A 170 1.81 -1.16 7.86
C ALA A 170 1.77 -0.37 9.19
N PHE A 171 2.95 0.08 9.61
CA PHE A 171 3.18 0.82 10.85
C PHE A 171 2.79 0.05 12.11
N ASP A 172 2.95 -1.27 12.08
CA ASP A 172 2.65 -2.13 13.23
C ASP A 172 3.76 -2.00 14.30
N PRO A 173 3.45 -1.49 15.51
CA PRO A 173 4.42 -1.34 16.58
C PRO A 173 4.93 -2.68 17.15
N GLU A 174 4.24 -3.80 16.88
CA GLU A 174 4.63 -5.14 17.34
C GLU A 174 5.67 -5.79 16.41
N VAL A 175 5.96 -5.19 15.26
CA VAL A 175 7.01 -5.68 14.35
C VAL A 175 8.39 -5.44 14.95
N THR A 176 9.11 -6.53 15.19
CA THR A 176 10.50 -6.52 15.69
C THR A 176 11.44 -7.02 14.60
N ALA A 177 12.73 -6.66 14.66
CA ALA A 177 13.72 -7.20 13.73
C ALA A 177 13.76 -8.74 13.77
N GLU A 178 13.65 -9.33 14.97
CA GLU A 178 13.68 -10.78 15.15
C GLU A 178 12.51 -11.49 14.46
N THR A 179 11.28 -10.99 14.62
CA THR A 179 10.11 -11.58 13.96
C THR A 179 10.11 -11.30 12.46
N PHE A 180 10.44 -10.07 12.06
CA PHE A 180 10.45 -9.65 10.66
C PHE A 180 11.44 -10.45 9.81
N PHE A 181 12.72 -10.49 10.18
CA PHE A 181 13.76 -11.18 9.40
C PHE A 181 13.73 -12.71 9.57
N ARG A 182 12.87 -13.24 10.43
CA ARG A 182 12.57 -14.67 10.49
C ARG A 182 11.49 -15.08 9.50
N ASP A 183 10.42 -14.29 9.39
CA ASP A 183 9.17 -14.73 8.75
C ASP A 183 8.91 -14.09 7.38
N HIS A 184 9.57 -12.97 7.07
CA HIS A 184 9.39 -12.27 5.79
C HIS A 184 9.79 -13.15 4.61
N ILE A 185 8.96 -13.20 3.56
CA ILE A 185 9.16 -14.07 2.38
C ILE A 185 10.52 -13.94 1.69
N PHE A 186 11.12 -12.76 1.74
CA PHE A 186 12.45 -12.45 1.19
C PHE A 186 13.53 -12.27 2.25
N HIS A 187 13.39 -12.88 3.42
CA HIS A 187 14.38 -12.76 4.49
C HIS A 187 15.77 -13.31 4.11
N ASP A 188 15.86 -14.18 3.09
CA ASP A 188 17.09 -14.78 2.59
C ASP A 188 18.08 -13.76 2.03
N VAL A 189 17.61 -12.61 1.53
CA VAL A 189 18.48 -11.54 1.01
C VAL A 189 18.89 -10.53 2.09
N SER A 190 18.51 -10.74 3.36
CA SER A 190 18.75 -9.78 4.43
C SER A 190 20.23 -9.46 4.65
N THR A 191 21.11 -10.47 4.60
CA THR A 191 22.56 -10.30 4.76
C THR A 191 23.19 -9.55 3.60
N ASP A 192 22.64 -9.69 2.39
CA ASP A 192 23.15 -9.00 1.19
C ASP A 192 22.96 -7.49 1.29
N ILE A 193 22.08 -7.02 2.16
CA ILE A 193 21.82 -5.60 2.42
C ILE A 193 22.47 -5.19 3.73
N ALA A 194 22.17 -5.92 4.81
CA ALA A 194 22.67 -5.59 6.14
C ALA A 194 24.19 -5.59 6.17
N ASP A 195 24.91 -6.48 5.50
CA ASP A 195 26.38 -6.49 5.60
C ASP A 195 27.07 -5.69 4.48
N ASP A 196 26.31 -5.01 3.61
CA ASP A 196 26.81 -4.20 2.49
C ASP A 196 26.50 -2.69 2.66
N LEU A 197 27.53 -1.89 2.88
CA LEU A 197 27.41 -0.44 3.06
C LEU A 197 26.89 0.29 1.82
N VAL A 198 27.14 -0.23 0.61
CA VAL A 198 26.66 0.37 -0.64
C VAL A 198 25.15 0.16 -0.75
N GLU A 199 24.68 -1.05 -0.48
CA GLU A 199 23.24 -1.37 -0.47
C GLU A 199 22.49 -0.56 0.59
N ARG A 200 23.04 -0.48 1.81
CA ARG A 200 22.46 0.39 2.87
C ARG A 200 22.35 1.84 2.41
N GLN A 201 23.36 2.38 1.73
CA GLN A 201 23.32 3.75 1.23
C GLN A 201 22.26 3.93 0.14
N ILE A 202 22.17 3.01 -0.82
CA ILE A 202 21.15 3.04 -1.88
C ILE A 202 19.74 3.11 -1.29
N TYR A 203 19.41 2.22 -0.35
CA TYR A 203 18.08 2.21 0.25
C TYR A 203 17.85 3.38 1.20
N THR A 204 18.90 3.89 1.85
CA THR A 204 18.81 5.14 2.63
C THR A 204 18.45 6.33 1.73
N ASP A 205 19.07 6.42 0.56
CA ASP A 205 18.78 7.48 -0.42
C ASP A 205 17.36 7.34 -0.97
N ASN A 206 16.90 6.12 -1.27
CA ASN A 206 15.52 5.88 -1.71
C ASN A 206 14.48 6.26 -0.64
N MET A 207 14.73 5.91 0.63
CA MET A 207 13.84 6.29 1.74
C MET A 207 13.81 7.81 1.93
N ASN A 208 14.95 8.48 1.81
CA ASN A 208 15.05 9.94 1.92
C ASN A 208 14.34 10.65 0.77
N GLU A 209 14.51 10.17 -0.47
CA GLU A 209 13.78 10.69 -1.62
C GLU A 209 12.28 10.54 -1.41
N ALA A 210 11.81 9.35 -1.03
CA ALA A 210 10.39 9.12 -0.76
C ALA A 210 9.85 10.02 0.38
N LEU A 211 10.62 10.24 1.46
CA LEU A 211 10.28 11.17 2.54
C LEU A 211 10.16 12.61 2.08
N SER A 212 10.91 13.03 1.05
CA SER A 212 10.82 14.40 0.52
C SER A 212 9.44 14.72 -0.08
N HIS A 213 8.67 13.68 -0.46
CA HIS A 213 7.30 13.80 -0.98
C HIS A 213 6.22 13.67 0.11
N TRP A 214 6.60 13.51 1.38
CA TRP A 214 5.67 13.26 2.49
C TRP A 214 4.49 14.24 2.54
N ASP A 215 4.78 15.54 2.46
CA ASP A 215 3.75 16.58 2.56
C ASP A 215 2.74 16.47 1.40
N SER A 216 3.19 16.08 0.20
CA SER A 216 2.30 15.83 -0.94
C SER A 216 1.45 14.57 -0.77
N ILE A 217 1.99 13.52 -0.15
CA ILE A 217 1.25 12.27 0.11
C ILE A 217 0.12 12.54 1.09
N VAL A 218 0.42 13.23 2.21
CA VAL A 218 -0.56 13.58 3.24
C VAL A 218 -1.59 14.57 2.71
N ALA A 219 -1.20 15.53 1.89
CA ALA A 219 -2.15 16.46 1.25
C ALA A 219 -3.15 15.77 0.31
N GLY A 220 -2.85 14.53 -0.13
CA GLY A 220 -3.77 13.71 -0.91
C GLY A 220 -4.79 12.92 -0.08
N LEU A 221 -4.66 12.87 1.24
CA LEU A 221 -5.63 12.18 2.10
C LEU A 221 -6.95 12.96 2.16
N PRO A 222 -8.10 12.30 1.98
CA PRO A 222 -9.40 12.91 2.22
C PRO A 222 -9.58 13.30 3.69
N GLU A 223 -10.17 14.46 3.94
CA GLU A 223 -10.43 14.95 5.31
C GLU A 223 -11.32 13.97 6.08
N GLU A 224 -12.28 13.35 5.39
CA GLU A 224 -13.23 12.38 5.92
C GLU A 224 -12.56 11.13 6.51
N TRP A 225 -11.32 10.83 6.13
CA TRP A 225 -10.59 9.68 6.67
C TRP A 225 -10.04 9.94 8.07
N PHE A 226 -9.99 11.19 8.53
CA PHE A 226 -9.59 11.51 9.90
C PHE A 226 -10.73 11.37 10.92
N TYR A 227 -11.90 10.88 10.49
CA TYR A 227 -13.08 10.73 11.33
C TYR A 227 -13.70 9.33 11.22
N ILE A 228 -14.22 8.83 12.35
CA ILE A 228 -14.87 7.52 12.44
C ILE A 228 -16.28 7.57 11.84
N ASP A 229 -16.99 8.67 12.08
CA ASP A 229 -18.36 8.90 11.65
C ASP A 229 -18.44 9.80 10.40
N PRO A 230 -19.43 9.60 9.52
CA PRO A 230 -19.65 10.46 8.35
C PRO A 230 -19.88 11.94 8.69
N GLU A 231 -20.44 12.23 9.86
CA GLU A 231 -20.70 13.60 10.32
C GLU A 231 -19.42 14.35 10.76
N MET A 232 -18.26 13.68 10.75
CA MET A 232 -16.95 14.24 11.10
C MET A 232 -16.91 14.81 12.53
N THR A 233 -17.54 14.10 13.47
CA THR A 233 -17.62 14.53 14.88
C THR A 233 -16.71 13.77 15.83
N ILE A 234 -16.25 12.58 15.43
CA ILE A 234 -15.39 11.69 16.20
C ILE A 234 -14.09 11.47 15.43
N GLU A 235 -13.00 12.07 15.90
CA GLU A 235 -11.68 11.89 15.30
C GLU A 235 -11.21 10.43 15.41
N LEU A 236 -10.56 9.92 14.36
CA LEU A 236 -9.97 8.59 14.30
C LEU A 236 -8.83 8.42 15.33
N GLY A 237 -8.13 9.51 15.65
CA GLY A 237 -6.98 9.52 16.56
C GLY A 237 -5.65 9.07 15.94
N LEU A 238 -5.63 8.69 14.66
CA LEU A 238 -4.38 8.43 13.93
C LEU A 238 -3.70 9.74 13.53
N SER A 239 -2.44 9.89 13.91
CA SER A 239 -1.63 11.07 13.56
C SER A 239 -0.69 10.79 12.41
N THR A 240 -0.77 11.60 11.35
CA THR A 240 0.21 11.57 10.26
C THR A 240 1.62 11.94 10.74
N ASP A 241 1.76 12.78 11.77
CA ASP A 241 3.06 13.10 12.37
C ASP A 241 3.69 11.89 13.07
N GLU A 242 2.88 11.00 13.66
CA GLU A 242 3.36 9.74 14.24
C GLU A 242 3.84 8.78 13.15
N LEU A 243 3.11 8.67 12.04
CA LEU A 243 3.56 7.91 10.87
C LEU A 243 4.88 8.47 10.31
N LYS A 244 5.01 9.78 10.17
CA LYS A 244 6.26 10.43 9.73
C LYS A 244 7.40 10.14 10.70
N THR A 245 7.14 10.25 12.00
CA THR A 245 8.12 9.96 13.06
C THR A 245 8.60 8.51 13.00
N HIS A 246 7.70 7.57 12.71
CA HIS A 246 8.06 6.19 12.46
C HIS A 246 9.01 6.08 11.25
N LEU A 247 8.66 6.67 10.11
CA LEU A 247 9.47 6.59 8.88
C LEU A 247 10.87 7.19 9.06
N LEU A 248 11.02 8.24 9.87
CA LEU A 248 12.32 8.85 10.19
C LEU A 248 13.28 7.92 10.92
N ARG A 249 12.84 6.71 11.34
CA ARG A 249 13.74 5.71 11.91
C ARG A 249 14.83 5.25 10.94
N CYS A 250 14.63 5.40 9.63
CA CYS A 250 15.67 5.09 8.63
C CYS A 250 16.96 5.92 8.80
N LEU A 251 16.88 7.05 9.51
CA LEU A 251 18.00 7.94 9.81
C LEU A 251 18.76 7.57 11.09
N ARG A 252 18.28 6.57 11.84
CA ARG A 252 18.90 6.15 13.11
C ARG A 252 20.03 5.18 12.83
N ASP A 253 21.09 5.26 13.64
CA ASP A 253 22.26 4.38 13.53
C ASP A 253 21.92 2.89 13.68
N ASP A 254 20.85 2.58 14.41
CA ASP A 254 20.40 1.21 14.69
C ASP A 254 19.44 0.65 13.64
N PHE A 255 19.03 1.44 12.64
CA PHE A 255 18.07 0.98 11.62
C PHE A 255 18.52 -0.26 10.86
N TRP A 256 19.82 -0.34 10.59
CA TRP A 256 20.47 -1.44 9.86
C TRP A 256 20.98 -2.57 10.77
N ASN A 257 20.68 -2.53 12.08
CA ASN A 257 20.97 -3.62 13.00
C ASN A 257 19.87 -4.69 12.92
N TRP A 258 19.98 -5.56 11.93
CA TRP A 258 19.04 -6.66 11.69
C TRP A 258 19.42 -7.96 12.43
N LYS A 259 20.33 -7.88 13.40
CA LYS A 259 20.90 -9.01 14.16
C LYS A 259 20.58 -8.88 15.64
#